data_AF-A0A8B6EAS5-F1
#
_entry.id   AF-A0A8B6EAS5-F1
#
_cell.length_a   1.000
_cell.length_b   1.000
_cell.length_c   1.000
_cell.angle_alpha   90.00
_cell.angle_beta   90.00
_cell.angle_gamma   90.00
#
_symmetry.space_group_name_H-M   'P 1'
#
loop_
_entity.id
_entity.type
_entity.pdbx_description
1 polymer ?
#
loop_
_entity_poly.entity_id
_entity_poly.type
_entity_poly.pdbx_seq_one_letter_code
_entity_poly.pdbx_strand_id
1 'polypeptide(L)'
;MMIYLVLITVTLISSATCEKLCLYCDHVPIPQDCSRVVRCGAHEDCYVEKFVTPDGYKYYSLGCRDIDKCSGVSAIGKRSSGSLVLRDNLPVEEANDNGDTSFCRACCNGKTICNVDNLCGSPEPNTYGGHICFHCAQVEHPGKCNQITLCGQGQSCKVVQYINRFSKRPNYSSGCEERDECSLLNDSTECCDSDFCNDNLPCKVRLNDNPVLSIPYINQEGDVEFNCTFRSSTSRLDVMYKVSWTVDGHPLKNRNGIDEVTLLSSYEHVAILDAYNLNGNLNKMLRCKVEPQCSIGDPLPGSHSNGYWVGIKISPQRISHTVEQNITLVSTLPVISSDGLHKLYIGPQIEST
;
A
#
# COMPACT_ATOMS: atom_id res chain seq x y z
N MET A 1 -18.73 15.40 46.47
CA MET A 1 -19.14 14.16 45.77
C MET A 1 -18.67 14.28 44.33
N MET A 2 -17.47 13.78 44.01
CA MET A 2 -16.85 13.89 42.68
C MET A 2 -17.30 12.74 41.80
N ILE A 3 -17.91 13.05 40.65
CA ILE A 3 -18.32 12.08 39.62
C ILE A 3 -17.15 11.92 38.65
N TYR A 4 -16.49 10.76 38.68
CA TYR A 4 -15.48 10.38 37.70
C TYR A 4 -16.18 9.93 36.40
N LEU A 5 -15.99 10.72 35.34
CA LEU A 5 -16.48 10.39 34.00
C LEU A 5 -15.43 9.50 33.32
N VAL A 6 -15.71 8.20 33.25
CA VAL A 6 -14.86 7.21 32.58
C VAL A 6 -15.11 7.31 31.07
N LEU A 7 -14.18 7.91 30.34
CA LEU A 7 -14.12 7.90 28.88
C LEU A 7 -13.67 6.51 28.40
N ILE A 8 -14.60 5.71 27.88
CA ILE A 8 -14.30 4.45 27.19
C ILE A 8 -13.83 4.80 25.78
N THR A 9 -12.53 4.74 25.54
CA THR A 9 -11.96 4.80 24.19
C THR A 9 -12.23 3.48 23.48
N VAL A 10 -13.20 3.46 22.58
CA VAL A 10 -13.44 2.34 21.66
C VAL A 10 -12.30 2.32 20.64
N THR A 11 -11.29 1.51 20.89
CA THR A 11 -10.30 1.16 19.87
C THR A 11 -10.98 0.25 18.86
N LEU A 12 -11.31 0.79 17.69
CA LEU A 12 -11.69 0.02 16.51
C LEU A 12 -10.46 -0.83 16.12
N ILE A 13 -10.41 -2.06 16.61
CA ILE A 13 -9.46 -3.05 16.12
C ILE A 13 -9.96 -3.38 14.71
N SER A 14 -9.30 -2.83 13.69
CA SER A 14 -9.41 -3.32 12.32
C SER A 14 -8.93 -4.77 12.35
N SER A 15 -9.87 -5.70 12.47
CA SER A 15 -9.58 -7.11 12.22
C SER A 15 -9.10 -7.19 10.79
N ALA A 16 -7.80 -7.41 10.61
CA ALA A 16 -7.24 -7.79 9.32
C ALA A 16 -7.93 -9.09 8.92
N THR A 17 -9.00 -8.98 8.14
CA THR A 17 -9.69 -10.12 7.57
C THR A 17 -8.71 -10.73 6.57
N CYS A 18 -8.18 -11.89 6.91
CA CYS A 18 -7.33 -12.64 6.00
C CYS A 18 -8.21 -13.11 4.83
N GLU A 19 -8.19 -12.35 3.74
CA GLU A 19 -8.89 -12.69 2.51
C GLU A 19 -8.29 -13.96 1.91
N LYS A 20 -9.11 -15.00 1.71
CA LYS A 20 -8.66 -16.29 1.17
C LYS A 20 -8.75 -16.25 -0.35
N LEU A 21 -7.70 -16.65 -1.06
CA LEU A 21 -7.73 -16.75 -2.51
C LEU A 21 -8.14 -18.17 -2.94
N CYS A 22 -9.15 -18.28 -3.79
CA CYS A 22 -9.69 -19.55 -4.30
C CYS A 22 -9.81 -19.50 -5.82
N LEU A 23 -9.82 -20.66 -6.48
CA LEU A 23 -10.19 -20.72 -7.90
C LEU A 23 -11.68 -20.43 -8.07
N TYR A 24 -12.02 -19.77 -9.17
CA TYR A 24 -13.40 -19.42 -9.53
C TYR A 24 -13.68 -19.74 -10.99
N CYS A 25 -14.25 -20.90 -11.24
CA CYS A 25 -14.70 -21.31 -12.56
C CYS A 25 -15.97 -22.12 -12.44
N ASP A 26 -16.75 -22.10 -13.50
CA ASP A 26 -17.99 -22.86 -13.61
C ASP A 26 -17.87 -23.80 -14.81
N HIS A 27 -18.37 -25.03 -14.67
CA HIS A 27 -18.38 -26.04 -15.72
C HIS A 27 -16.99 -26.32 -16.36
N VAL A 28 -15.95 -26.54 -15.54
CA VAL A 28 -14.61 -26.95 -16.04
C VAL A 28 -14.45 -28.47 -16.06
N PRO A 29 -13.83 -29.07 -17.08
CA PRO A 29 -13.65 -30.54 -17.15
C PRO A 29 -12.77 -31.08 -16.01
N ILE A 30 -11.75 -30.31 -15.64
CA ILE A 30 -10.89 -30.57 -14.49
C ILE A 30 -10.59 -29.25 -13.76
N PRO A 31 -10.43 -29.24 -12.42
CA PRO A 31 -10.15 -28.01 -11.67
C PRO A 31 -8.89 -27.26 -12.12
N GLN A 32 -7.89 -27.97 -12.65
CA GLN A 32 -6.61 -27.41 -13.10
C GLN A 32 -6.73 -26.50 -14.33
N ASP A 33 -7.78 -26.67 -15.14
CA ASP A 33 -8.03 -25.81 -16.30
C ASP A 33 -8.56 -24.43 -15.89
N CYS A 34 -8.89 -24.25 -14.60
CA CYS A 34 -9.32 -22.97 -14.09
C CYS A 34 -8.15 -22.00 -13.91
N SER A 35 -8.16 -20.92 -14.69
CA SER A 35 -7.17 -19.84 -14.62
C SER A 35 -7.67 -18.60 -13.88
N ARG A 36 -8.87 -18.65 -13.29
CA ARG A 36 -9.49 -17.50 -12.61
C ARG A 36 -9.48 -17.71 -11.10
N VAL A 37 -9.21 -16.62 -10.39
CA VAL A 37 -9.21 -16.58 -8.92
C VAL A 37 -10.15 -15.53 -8.38
N VAL A 38 -10.57 -15.73 -7.14
CA VAL A 38 -11.43 -14.82 -6.38
C VAL A 38 -10.95 -14.76 -4.94
N ARG A 39 -11.12 -13.61 -4.30
CA ARG A 39 -10.93 -13.46 -2.86
C ARG A 39 -12.25 -13.68 -2.15
N CYS A 40 -12.30 -14.68 -1.30
CA CYS A 40 -13.46 -14.98 -0.48
C CYS A 40 -13.52 -14.08 0.74
N GLY A 41 -14.74 -13.72 1.14
CA GLY A 41 -15.00 -12.94 2.33
C GLY A 41 -14.65 -13.69 3.62
N ALA A 42 -14.69 -12.98 4.74
CA ALA A 42 -14.37 -13.54 6.06
C ALA A 42 -15.27 -14.73 6.47
N HIS A 43 -16.48 -14.80 5.91
CA HIS A 43 -17.47 -15.84 6.18
C HIS A 43 -17.55 -16.90 5.08
N GLU A 44 -16.56 -16.95 4.18
CA GLU A 44 -16.51 -17.87 3.07
C GLU A 44 -15.24 -18.75 3.09
N ASP A 45 -15.35 -19.94 2.53
CA ASP A 45 -14.28 -20.89 2.28
C ASP A 45 -14.22 -21.24 0.78
N CYS A 46 -13.07 -21.74 0.32
CA CYS A 46 -12.97 -22.27 -1.04
C CYS A 46 -13.83 -23.53 -1.13
N TYR A 47 -14.57 -23.70 -2.22
CA TYR A 47 -15.31 -24.92 -2.48
C TYR A 47 -15.02 -25.49 -3.86
N VAL A 48 -15.29 -26.80 -3.99
CA VAL A 48 -15.45 -27.51 -5.25
C VAL A 48 -16.76 -28.28 -5.24
N GLU A 49 -17.40 -28.34 -6.39
CA GLU A 49 -18.55 -29.16 -6.67
C GLU A 49 -18.29 -29.94 -7.95
N LYS A 50 -18.57 -31.25 -7.92
CA LYS A 50 -18.49 -32.13 -9.08
C LYS A 50 -19.89 -32.58 -9.44
N PHE A 51 -20.25 -32.41 -10.69
CA PHE A 51 -21.57 -32.76 -11.21
C PHE A 51 -21.47 -33.45 -12.56
N VAL A 52 -22.57 -34.09 -12.96
CA VAL A 52 -22.72 -34.70 -14.29
C VAL A 52 -23.88 -34.01 -14.99
N THR A 53 -23.64 -33.56 -16.21
CA THR A 53 -24.68 -32.96 -17.07
C THR A 53 -25.64 -34.03 -17.59
N PRO A 54 -26.82 -33.66 -18.11
CA PRO A 54 -27.77 -34.62 -18.69
C PRO A 54 -27.16 -35.53 -19.78
N ASP A 55 -26.15 -35.02 -20.48
CA ASP A 55 -25.42 -35.73 -21.55
C ASP A 55 -24.38 -36.74 -21.02
N GLY A 56 -24.22 -36.85 -19.70
CA GLY A 56 -23.32 -37.81 -19.05
C GLY A 56 -21.87 -37.31 -18.88
N TYR A 57 -21.57 -36.04 -19.19
CA TYR A 57 -20.25 -35.46 -19.03
C TYR A 57 -20.02 -34.96 -17.61
N LYS A 58 -18.80 -35.15 -17.10
CA LYS A 58 -18.39 -34.73 -15.75
C LYS A 58 -17.75 -33.35 -15.81
N TYR A 59 -18.19 -32.47 -14.91
CA TYR A 59 -17.64 -31.12 -14.75
C TYR A 59 -17.45 -30.77 -13.29
N TYR A 60 -16.71 -29.69 -13.07
CA TYR A 60 -16.43 -29.10 -11.78
C TYR A 60 -16.80 -27.62 -11.77
N SER A 61 -17.31 -27.16 -10.63
CA SER A 61 -17.47 -25.73 -10.31
C SER A 61 -16.69 -25.41 -9.04
N LEU A 62 -16.02 -24.26 -9.06
CA LEU A 62 -15.06 -23.79 -8.08
C LEU A 62 -15.43 -22.37 -7.67
N GLY A 63 -15.25 -22.03 -6.38
CA GLY A 63 -15.43 -20.64 -5.95
C GLY A 63 -15.36 -20.46 -4.44
N CYS A 64 -16.05 -19.42 -3.98
CA CYS A 64 -16.30 -19.14 -2.57
C CYS A 64 -17.67 -19.65 -2.15
N ARG A 65 -17.76 -20.14 -0.92
CA ARG A 65 -19.04 -20.56 -0.34
C ARG A 65 -19.08 -20.24 1.15
N ASP A 66 -20.25 -19.87 1.65
CA ASP A 66 -20.45 -19.59 3.07
C ASP A 66 -19.99 -20.77 3.95
N ILE A 67 -19.25 -20.45 5.02
CA ILE A 67 -18.71 -21.41 5.98
C ILE A 67 -19.83 -22.27 6.60
N ASP A 68 -21.03 -21.72 6.79
CA ASP A 68 -22.17 -22.46 7.33
C ASP A 68 -22.64 -23.56 6.37
N LYS A 69 -22.59 -23.30 5.06
CA LYS A 69 -22.92 -24.29 4.01
C LYS A 69 -21.81 -25.32 3.84
N CYS A 70 -20.57 -24.97 4.19
CA CYS A 70 -19.44 -25.90 4.24
C CYS A 70 -19.49 -26.79 5.50
N SER A 71 -19.91 -26.22 6.63
CA SER A 71 -20.00 -26.93 7.92
C SER A 71 -21.08 -28.00 7.92
N GLY A 72 -22.17 -27.79 7.16
CA GLY A 72 -23.21 -28.80 6.94
C GLY A 72 -22.74 -30.06 6.19
N VAL A 73 -21.62 -29.96 5.46
CA VAL A 73 -21.01 -31.09 4.71
C VAL A 73 -19.81 -31.68 5.47
N SER A 74 -19.36 -31.05 6.57
CA SER A 74 -18.16 -31.45 7.35
C SER A 74 -18.40 -31.70 8.85
N ALA A 75 -19.65 -31.83 9.31
CA ALA A 75 -19.95 -32.05 10.73
C ALA A 75 -19.86 -33.53 11.19
N ILE A 76 -18.76 -34.23 10.87
CA ILE A 76 -18.20 -35.28 11.74
C ILE A 76 -16.68 -35.23 11.67
N GLY A 77 -16.05 -34.29 12.40
CA GLY A 77 -14.59 -34.33 12.58
C GLY A 77 -13.89 -33.01 12.92
N LYS A 78 -14.32 -32.28 13.96
CA LYS A 78 -13.41 -31.31 14.60
C LYS A 78 -12.29 -32.07 15.32
N ARG A 79 -11.12 -32.19 14.70
CA ARG A 79 -9.84 -32.24 15.44
C ARG A 79 -8.80 -31.38 14.74
N SER A 80 -8.18 -30.54 15.57
CA SER A 80 -7.10 -29.64 15.27
C SER A 80 -5.90 -30.36 14.65
N SER A 81 -5.23 -29.65 13.74
CA SER A 81 -3.87 -29.88 13.26
C SER A 81 -3.66 -31.06 12.31
N GLY A 82 -3.57 -30.74 11.01
CA GLY A 82 -2.84 -31.50 10.00
C GLY A 82 -3.53 -32.78 9.52
N SER A 83 -3.69 -32.89 8.19
CA SER A 83 -4.27 -34.02 7.46
C SER A 83 -5.81 -34.00 7.36
N LEU A 84 -6.28 -33.52 6.20
CA LEU A 84 -7.64 -33.73 5.71
C LEU A 84 -7.85 -35.24 5.51
N VAL A 85 -8.55 -35.88 6.46
CA VAL A 85 -9.05 -37.24 6.29
C VAL A 85 -10.20 -37.18 5.28
N LEU A 86 -9.94 -37.78 4.12
CA LEU A 86 -10.94 -38.23 3.15
C LEU A 86 -12.07 -38.97 3.89
N ARG A 87 -13.22 -38.32 4.03
CA ARG A 87 -14.48 -39.03 4.27
C ARG A 87 -15.34 -38.85 3.04
N ASP A 88 -15.20 -39.86 2.19
CA ASP A 88 -16.02 -40.27 1.06
C ASP A 88 -17.24 -39.40 0.71
N ASN A 89 -17.21 -38.86 -0.51
CA ASN A 89 -18.29 -38.96 -1.49
C ASN A 89 -19.68 -39.22 -0.88
N LEU A 90 -20.29 -38.22 -0.24
CA LEU A 90 -21.74 -38.25 -0.03
C LEU A 90 -22.37 -37.86 -1.37
N PRO A 91 -23.03 -38.79 -2.10
CA PRO A 91 -23.80 -38.43 -3.27
C PRO A 91 -24.95 -37.53 -2.81
N VAL A 92 -24.81 -36.24 -3.07
CA VAL A 92 -25.93 -35.30 -2.95
C VAL A 92 -26.61 -35.31 -4.31
N GLU A 93 -27.44 -36.31 -4.57
CA GLU A 93 -28.26 -36.38 -5.78
C GLU A 93 -29.36 -35.30 -5.73
N GLU A 94 -28.95 -34.05 -5.85
CA GLU A 94 -29.81 -32.90 -6.06
C GLU A 94 -29.60 -32.45 -7.51
N ALA A 95 -30.65 -32.59 -8.32
CA ALA A 95 -30.68 -31.97 -9.64
C ALA A 95 -30.85 -30.46 -9.47
N ASN A 96 -29.97 -29.68 -10.09
CA ASN A 96 -30.16 -28.22 -10.16
C ASN A 96 -31.20 -27.85 -11.23
N ASP A 97 -31.54 -26.56 -11.33
CA ASP A 97 -32.49 -26.04 -12.32
C ASP A 97 -32.06 -26.30 -13.78
N ASN A 98 -30.79 -26.58 -14.03
CA ASN A 98 -30.23 -26.92 -15.35
C ASN A 98 -30.27 -28.43 -15.64
N GLY A 99 -30.71 -29.26 -14.70
CA GLY A 99 -30.74 -30.72 -14.81
C GLY A 99 -29.40 -31.39 -14.49
N ASP A 100 -28.40 -30.64 -14.02
CA ASP A 100 -27.13 -31.22 -13.59
C ASP A 100 -27.30 -31.92 -12.25
N THR A 101 -26.76 -33.13 -12.14
CA THR A 101 -26.79 -33.90 -10.90
C THR A 101 -25.46 -33.72 -10.17
N SER A 102 -25.49 -33.15 -8.97
CA SER A 102 -24.31 -33.05 -8.11
C SER A 102 -23.94 -34.43 -7.55
N PHE A 103 -22.64 -34.74 -7.48
CA PHE A 103 -22.14 -36.02 -6.94
C PHE A 103 -21.23 -35.82 -5.75
N CYS A 104 -20.53 -34.70 -5.70
CA CYS A 104 -19.63 -34.40 -4.61
C CYS A 104 -19.52 -32.90 -4.44
N ARG A 105 -19.44 -32.50 -3.18
CA ARG A 105 -19.22 -31.12 -2.78
C ARG A 105 -18.24 -31.14 -1.61
N ALA A 106 -17.19 -30.33 -1.69
CA ALA A 106 -16.18 -30.22 -0.66
C ALA A 106 -15.77 -28.77 -0.47
N CYS A 107 -15.41 -28.41 0.76
CA CYS A 107 -14.82 -27.12 1.08
C CYS A 107 -13.44 -27.30 1.69
N CYS A 108 -12.60 -26.28 1.55
CA CYS A 108 -11.26 -26.25 2.13
C CYS A 108 -10.89 -24.82 2.52
N ASN A 109 -10.02 -24.71 3.52
CA ASN A 109 -9.59 -23.42 4.08
C ASN A 109 -8.11 -23.39 4.50
N GLY A 110 -7.36 -24.47 4.25
CA GLY A 110 -6.00 -24.64 4.77
C GLY A 110 -4.90 -24.00 3.92
N LYS A 111 -5.18 -23.61 2.68
CA LYS A 111 -4.17 -23.08 1.73
C LYS A 111 -4.82 -22.19 0.67
N THR A 112 -4.04 -21.24 0.14
CA THR A 112 -4.32 -20.51 -1.10
C THR A 112 -4.62 -21.49 -2.23
N ILE A 113 -5.76 -21.34 -2.90
CA ILE A 113 -6.21 -22.21 -4.01
C ILE A 113 -6.33 -23.68 -3.59
N CYS A 114 -6.73 -23.96 -2.35
CA CYS A 114 -6.90 -25.36 -1.91
C CYS A 114 -7.99 -26.13 -2.69
N ASN A 115 -8.90 -25.43 -3.39
CA ASN A 115 -9.97 -26.08 -4.16
C ASN A 115 -9.52 -26.70 -5.48
N VAL A 116 -8.21 -26.71 -5.77
CA VAL A 116 -7.62 -27.48 -6.87
C VAL A 116 -7.19 -28.90 -6.45
N ASP A 117 -6.95 -29.12 -5.14
CA ASP A 117 -6.19 -30.25 -4.61
C ASP A 117 -7.07 -31.48 -4.28
N ASN A 118 -7.11 -32.50 -5.16
CA ASN A 118 -7.71 -33.83 -4.92
C ASN A 118 -9.07 -33.84 -4.17
N LEU A 119 -9.86 -32.78 -4.35
CA LEU A 119 -11.21 -32.70 -3.79
C LEU A 119 -12.18 -33.29 -4.82
N CYS A 120 -13.13 -34.09 -4.35
CA CYS A 120 -14.09 -34.78 -5.22
C CYS A 120 -13.46 -35.70 -6.28
N GLY A 121 -12.27 -36.25 -5.96
CA GLY A 121 -11.53 -37.14 -6.86
C GLY A 121 -11.01 -36.43 -8.12
N SER A 122 -10.72 -35.12 -8.02
CA SER A 122 -9.94 -34.43 -9.05
C SER A 122 -8.52 -35.01 -9.09
N PRO A 123 -7.87 -35.01 -10.28
CA PRO A 123 -6.47 -35.42 -10.37
C PRO A 123 -5.58 -34.50 -9.50
N GLU A 124 -4.43 -34.99 -9.06
CA GLU A 124 -3.46 -34.14 -8.37
C GLU A 124 -2.86 -33.12 -9.34
N PRO A 125 -2.71 -31.85 -8.95
CA PRO A 125 -2.09 -30.84 -9.80
C PRO A 125 -0.62 -31.18 -10.02
N ASN A 126 -0.22 -31.21 -11.28
CA ASN A 126 1.16 -31.48 -11.66
C ASN A 126 1.98 -30.20 -11.61
N THR A 127 2.37 -29.77 -10.41
CA THR A 127 3.24 -28.62 -10.21
C THR A 127 4.68 -29.08 -10.41
N TYR A 128 5.20 -29.01 -11.64
CA TYR A 128 6.59 -29.34 -11.99
C TYR A 128 7.64 -28.38 -11.39
N GLY A 129 7.47 -27.94 -10.13
CA GLY A 129 8.36 -27.01 -9.44
C GLY A 129 8.30 -25.56 -9.94
N GLY A 130 7.30 -25.22 -10.76
CA GLY A 130 7.02 -23.84 -11.20
C GLY A 130 6.19 -23.06 -10.17
N HIS A 131 6.24 -21.73 -10.26
CA HIS A 131 5.43 -20.82 -9.43
C HIS A 131 4.07 -20.55 -10.06
N ILE A 132 3.05 -20.29 -9.23
CA ILE A 132 1.77 -19.75 -9.71
C ILE A 132 1.81 -18.23 -9.60
N CYS A 133 1.54 -17.52 -10.68
CA CYS A 133 1.61 -16.06 -10.72
C CYS A 133 0.31 -15.46 -11.25
N PHE A 134 -0.05 -14.27 -10.79
CA PHE A 134 -1.11 -13.49 -11.41
C PHE A 134 -0.74 -13.14 -12.86
N HIS A 135 -1.67 -13.29 -13.79
CA HIS A 135 -1.44 -13.06 -15.22
C HIS A 135 -2.53 -12.20 -15.84
N CYS A 136 -2.37 -10.88 -15.77
CA CYS A 136 -3.28 -9.94 -16.40
C CYS A 136 -2.52 -9.00 -17.34
N ALA A 137 -3.03 -8.76 -18.55
CA ALA A 137 -2.39 -7.86 -19.51
C ALA A 137 -2.52 -6.37 -19.13
N GLN A 138 -3.65 -6.01 -18.51
CA GLN A 138 -3.95 -4.64 -18.15
C GLN A 138 -4.90 -4.59 -16.95
N VAL A 139 -4.40 -4.14 -15.81
CA VAL A 139 -5.18 -3.84 -14.61
C VAL A 139 -4.77 -2.49 -14.05
N GLU A 140 -5.69 -1.80 -13.37
CA GLU A 140 -5.37 -0.56 -12.65
C GLU A 140 -4.44 -0.79 -11.45
N HIS A 141 -4.42 -2.02 -10.93
CA HIS A 141 -3.60 -2.41 -9.79
C HIS A 141 -3.29 -3.91 -9.85
N PRO A 142 -2.07 -4.37 -9.49
CA PRO A 142 -1.73 -5.79 -9.51
C PRO A 142 -2.69 -6.66 -8.70
N GLY A 143 -3.05 -6.22 -7.48
CA GLY A 143 -3.97 -6.95 -6.61
C GLY A 143 -5.44 -7.00 -7.06
N LYS A 144 -5.80 -6.30 -8.15
CA LYS A 144 -7.09 -6.45 -8.84
C LYS A 144 -7.05 -7.51 -9.94
N CYS A 145 -5.91 -8.13 -10.20
CA CYS A 145 -5.82 -9.23 -11.15
C CYS A 145 -6.57 -10.44 -10.63
N ASN A 146 -7.42 -11.03 -11.47
CA ASN A 146 -8.22 -12.22 -11.16
C ASN A 146 -7.89 -13.40 -12.07
N GLN A 147 -6.79 -13.32 -12.79
CA GLN A 147 -6.27 -14.37 -13.66
C GLN A 147 -4.92 -14.83 -13.12
N ILE A 148 -4.66 -16.12 -13.24
CA ILE A 148 -3.42 -16.76 -12.83
C ILE A 148 -2.87 -17.63 -13.94
N THR A 149 -1.59 -17.95 -13.84
CA THR A 149 -0.91 -18.90 -14.71
C THR A 149 0.11 -19.69 -13.91
N LEU A 150 0.40 -20.91 -14.36
CA LEU A 150 1.54 -21.69 -13.87
C LEU A 150 2.77 -21.31 -14.70
N CYS A 151 3.82 -20.85 -14.04
CA CYS A 151 5.09 -20.55 -14.68
C CYS A 151 5.92 -21.81 -14.89
N GLY A 152 6.77 -21.80 -15.92
CA GLY A 152 7.71 -22.87 -16.19
C GLY A 152 8.83 -22.94 -15.15
N GLN A 153 9.61 -24.03 -15.20
CA GLN A 153 10.87 -24.10 -14.46
C GLN A 153 11.82 -23.01 -14.97
N GLY A 154 12.44 -22.27 -14.06
CA GLY A 154 13.33 -21.16 -14.42
C GLY A 154 12.65 -19.80 -14.53
N GLN A 155 11.32 -19.76 -14.43
CA GLN A 155 10.55 -18.53 -14.48
C GLN A 155 10.16 -18.01 -13.08
N SER A 156 9.97 -16.69 -12.98
CA SER A 156 9.57 -15.94 -11.79
C SER A 156 8.31 -15.13 -12.09
N CYS A 157 7.56 -14.75 -11.05
CA CYS A 157 6.41 -13.87 -11.24
C CYS A 157 6.88 -12.45 -11.54
N LYS A 158 6.28 -11.79 -12.54
CA LYS A 158 6.58 -10.39 -12.91
C LYS A 158 5.36 -9.48 -12.77
N VAL A 159 5.64 -8.20 -12.54
CA VAL A 159 4.73 -7.07 -12.74
C VAL A 159 5.46 -5.96 -13.47
N VAL A 160 4.83 -5.43 -14.50
CA VAL A 160 5.31 -4.29 -15.28
C VAL A 160 4.32 -3.14 -15.13
N GLN A 161 4.80 -1.98 -14.71
CA GLN A 161 4.02 -0.74 -14.70
C GLN A 161 4.22 0.05 -16.01
N TYR A 162 3.15 0.59 -16.58
CA TYR A 162 3.21 1.45 -17.75
C TYR A 162 2.11 2.52 -17.76
N ILE A 163 2.33 3.64 -18.45
CA ILE A 163 1.28 4.64 -18.67
C ILE A 163 0.39 4.22 -19.83
N ASN A 164 -0.90 4.06 -19.54
CA ASN A 164 -1.88 3.88 -20.59
C ASN A 164 -2.02 5.18 -21.39
N ARG A 165 -1.81 5.08 -22.71
CA ARG A 165 -1.79 6.25 -23.60
C ARG A 165 -3.11 7.01 -23.66
N PHE A 166 -4.23 6.33 -23.40
CA PHE A 166 -5.59 6.89 -23.46
C PHE A 166 -6.00 7.49 -22.11
N SER A 167 -5.88 6.74 -21.01
CA SER A 167 -6.32 7.22 -19.70
C SER A 167 -5.31 8.18 -19.05
N LYS A 168 -4.06 8.21 -19.53
CA LYS A 168 -2.92 8.91 -18.89
C LYS A 168 -2.71 8.49 -17.43
N ARG A 169 -3.18 7.30 -17.05
CA ARG A 169 -3.02 6.71 -15.72
C ARG A 169 -2.07 5.52 -15.78
N PRO A 170 -1.39 5.20 -14.66
CA PRO A 170 -0.61 3.98 -14.57
C PRO A 170 -1.52 2.75 -14.64
N ASN A 171 -1.11 1.77 -15.43
CA ASN A 171 -1.66 0.44 -15.50
C ASN A 171 -0.54 -0.58 -15.27
N TYR A 172 -0.94 -1.82 -14.98
CA TYR A 172 -0.04 -2.92 -14.69
C TYR A 172 -0.35 -4.10 -15.59
N SER A 173 0.72 -4.78 -16.00
CA SER A 173 0.69 -6.11 -16.60
C SER A 173 1.41 -7.08 -15.66
N SER A 174 0.96 -8.31 -15.57
CA SER A 174 1.57 -9.34 -14.73
C SER A 174 1.65 -10.68 -15.46
N GLY A 175 2.57 -11.54 -15.04
CA GLY A 175 2.72 -12.88 -15.62
C GLY A 175 4.00 -13.57 -15.16
N CYS A 176 4.55 -14.42 -16.02
CA CYS A 176 5.84 -15.08 -15.82
C CYS A 176 6.94 -14.36 -16.62
N GLU A 177 8.15 -14.33 -16.08
CA GLU A 177 9.38 -13.99 -16.82
C GLU A 177 10.46 -15.04 -16.57
N GLU A 178 11.37 -15.22 -17.52
CA GLU A 178 12.63 -15.91 -17.24
C GLU A 178 13.42 -15.19 -16.14
N ARG A 179 13.96 -15.95 -15.19
CA ARG A 179 14.70 -15.41 -14.04
C ARG A 179 15.91 -14.57 -14.45
N ASP A 180 16.60 -14.99 -15.51
CA ASP A 180 17.77 -14.28 -16.05
C ASP A 180 17.39 -12.93 -16.66
N GLU A 181 16.23 -12.87 -17.33
CA GLU A 181 15.72 -11.62 -17.90
C GLU A 181 15.32 -10.64 -16.81
N CYS A 182 14.71 -11.12 -15.72
CA CYS A 182 14.27 -10.25 -14.64
C CYS A 182 15.40 -9.38 -14.05
N SER A 183 16.63 -9.90 -14.00
CA SER A 183 17.79 -9.17 -13.47
C SER A 183 18.23 -8.01 -14.37
N LEU A 184 17.78 -7.98 -15.62
CA LEU A 184 18.15 -6.99 -16.64
C LEU A 184 17.06 -5.94 -16.87
N LEU A 185 15.88 -6.10 -16.26
CA LEU A 185 14.74 -5.23 -16.52
C LEU A 185 14.86 -3.88 -15.79
N ASN A 186 14.27 -2.85 -16.40
CA ASN A 186 14.26 -1.49 -15.89
C ASN A 186 13.50 -1.38 -14.55
N ASP A 187 13.68 -0.25 -13.85
CA ASP A 187 13.00 0.12 -12.59
C ASP A 187 11.46 0.04 -12.62
N SER A 188 10.83 -0.06 -13.79
CA SER A 188 9.38 -0.22 -13.96
C SER A 188 8.89 -1.68 -13.92
N THR A 189 9.81 -2.64 -13.83
CA THR A 189 9.51 -4.06 -13.75
C THR A 189 10.04 -4.63 -12.45
N GLU A 190 9.22 -5.41 -11.79
CA GLU A 190 9.56 -6.07 -10.55
C GLU A 190 9.22 -7.56 -10.68
N CYS A 191 10.12 -8.42 -10.22
CA CYS A 191 9.85 -9.85 -10.13
C CYS A 191 10.12 -10.39 -8.73
N CYS A 192 9.58 -11.58 -8.49
CA CYS A 192 9.67 -12.29 -7.23
C CYS A 192 9.53 -13.81 -7.43
N ASP A 193 10.12 -14.58 -6.52
CA ASP A 193 10.24 -16.05 -6.59
C ASP A 193 9.39 -16.74 -5.52
N SER A 194 8.08 -16.49 -5.52
CA SER A 194 7.11 -17.27 -4.73
C SER A 194 5.71 -17.22 -5.34
N ASP A 195 4.86 -18.18 -4.97
CA ASP A 195 3.48 -18.21 -5.48
C ASP A 195 2.72 -16.93 -5.12
N PHE A 196 2.04 -16.36 -6.10
CA PHE A 196 1.22 -15.15 -5.99
C PHE A 196 1.98 -13.92 -5.48
N CYS A 197 3.31 -13.91 -5.51
CA CYS A 197 4.09 -12.80 -4.97
C CYS A 197 3.91 -11.48 -5.76
N ASN A 198 3.41 -11.59 -7.00
CA ASN A 198 3.07 -10.46 -7.85
C ASN A 198 1.67 -9.88 -7.60
N ASP A 199 0.99 -10.31 -6.53
CA ASP A 199 -0.30 -9.78 -6.08
C ASP A 199 -0.20 -8.34 -5.58
N ASN A 200 0.81 -8.09 -4.75
CA ASN A 200 1.01 -6.81 -4.12
C ASN A 200 2.50 -6.63 -3.87
N LEU A 201 3.19 -6.15 -4.91
CA LEU A 201 4.61 -5.91 -4.77
C LEU A 201 4.84 -4.76 -3.78
N PRO A 202 5.72 -4.96 -2.79
CA PRO A 202 6.00 -3.95 -1.81
C PRO A 202 6.48 -2.70 -2.52
N CYS A 203 5.89 -1.55 -2.16
CA CYS A 203 6.33 -0.25 -2.61
C CYS A 203 7.80 -0.06 -2.20
N LYS A 204 8.76 -0.36 -3.08
CA LYS A 204 10.19 -0.19 -2.82
C LYS A 204 10.62 1.22 -3.19
N VAL A 205 9.97 2.22 -2.61
CA VAL A 205 10.39 3.60 -2.80
C VAL A 205 11.43 3.93 -1.75
N ARG A 206 12.64 4.22 -2.21
CA ARG A 206 13.68 4.80 -1.37
C ARG A 206 13.84 6.27 -1.74
N LEU A 207 13.94 7.10 -0.70
CA LEU A 207 14.49 8.44 -0.87
C LEU A 207 16.00 8.28 -1.02
N ASN A 208 16.58 8.99 -1.99
CA ASN A 208 18.03 8.95 -2.22
C ASN A 208 18.78 9.61 -1.08
N ASP A 209 18.18 10.68 -0.54
CA ASP A 209 18.72 11.54 0.49
C ASP A 209 17.64 11.93 1.50
N ASN A 210 18.04 12.40 2.67
CA ASN A 210 17.11 13.04 3.61
C ASN A 210 16.53 14.32 2.98
N PRO A 211 15.24 14.64 3.24
CA PRO A 211 14.66 15.86 2.73
C PRO A 211 15.40 17.08 3.29
N VAL A 212 15.58 18.10 2.45
CA VAL A 212 16.30 19.33 2.78
C VAL A 212 15.30 20.48 2.80
N LEU A 213 15.17 21.11 3.96
CA LEU A 213 14.39 22.33 4.15
C LEU A 213 15.27 23.53 3.80
N SER A 214 14.88 24.29 2.78
CA SER A 214 15.65 25.45 2.31
C SER A 214 15.52 26.66 3.23
N ILE A 215 16.41 27.62 3.06
CA ILE A 215 16.25 28.98 3.60
C ILE A 215 14.96 29.56 2.98
N PRO A 216 14.13 30.29 3.76
CA PRO A 216 12.92 30.91 3.23
C PRO A 216 13.28 32.01 2.24
N TYR A 217 12.43 32.18 1.23
CA TYR A 217 12.55 33.26 0.25
C TYR A 217 11.21 33.98 0.07
N ILE A 218 11.26 35.15 -0.54
CA ILE A 218 10.07 35.91 -0.90
C ILE A 218 9.74 35.60 -2.37
N ASN A 219 8.53 35.10 -2.63
CA ASN A 219 8.05 34.81 -3.99
C ASN A 219 7.74 36.10 -4.78
N GLN A 220 7.15 36.00 -5.97
CA GLN A 220 6.87 37.17 -6.82
C GLN A 220 5.73 38.03 -6.26
N GLU A 221 4.84 37.43 -5.49
CA GLU A 221 3.67 38.01 -4.85
C GLU A 221 4.03 38.73 -3.54
N GLY A 222 5.21 38.48 -3.00
CA GLY A 222 5.68 39.08 -1.75
C GLY A 222 5.52 38.18 -0.52
N ASP A 223 5.03 36.96 -0.69
CA ASP A 223 4.85 36.00 0.39
C ASP A 223 6.15 35.28 0.73
N VAL A 224 6.30 34.89 2.00
CA VAL A 224 7.48 34.15 2.48
C VAL A 224 7.19 32.66 2.42
N GLU A 225 8.00 31.92 1.68
CA GLU A 225 7.84 30.48 1.44
C GLU A 225 9.01 29.67 1.96
N PHE A 226 8.72 28.46 2.44
CA PHE A 226 9.71 27.45 2.84
C PHE A 226 9.62 26.24 1.91
N ASN A 227 10.72 25.89 1.26
CA ASN A 227 10.74 24.73 0.35
C ASN A 227 11.35 23.52 1.05
N CYS A 228 10.59 22.43 1.09
CA CYS A 228 11.11 21.11 1.44
C CYS A 228 11.40 20.34 0.15
N THR A 229 12.68 20.11 -0.12
CA THR A 229 13.18 19.44 -1.32
C THR A 229 13.66 18.02 -0.99
N PHE A 230 13.44 17.07 -1.89
CA PHE A 230 13.97 15.71 -1.74
C PHE A 230 14.27 15.09 -3.10
N ARG A 231 14.97 13.97 -3.11
CA ARG A 231 15.25 13.18 -4.32
C ARG A 231 14.81 11.76 -4.09
N SER A 232 14.20 11.16 -5.11
CA SER A 232 13.89 9.73 -5.11
C SER A 232 14.42 9.11 -6.41
N SER A 233 14.84 7.86 -6.32
CA SER A 233 15.28 7.06 -7.48
C SER A 233 14.11 6.35 -8.17
N THR A 234 12.89 6.46 -7.66
CA THR A 234 11.78 5.68 -8.22
C THR A 234 11.32 6.28 -9.54
N SER A 235 11.22 5.43 -10.56
CA SER A 235 10.55 5.74 -11.83
C SER A 235 9.06 5.38 -11.80
N ARG A 236 8.57 4.89 -10.65
CA ARG A 236 7.18 4.46 -10.48
C ARG A 236 6.23 5.64 -10.48
N LEU A 237 5.12 5.48 -11.18
CA LEU A 237 4.17 6.56 -11.48
C LEU A 237 2.95 6.56 -10.55
N ASP A 238 2.85 5.54 -9.71
CA ASP A 238 1.82 5.33 -8.69
C ASP A 238 2.27 5.70 -7.27
N VAL A 239 3.45 6.30 -7.18
CA VAL A 239 4.03 6.81 -5.94
C VAL A 239 3.59 8.26 -5.79
N MET A 240 3.00 8.56 -4.64
CA MET A 240 2.79 9.91 -4.16
C MET A 240 3.72 10.15 -2.96
N TYR A 241 4.09 11.39 -2.72
CA TYR A 241 4.82 11.77 -1.52
C TYR A 241 3.93 12.62 -0.63
N LYS A 242 3.73 12.13 0.59
CA LYS A 242 3.10 12.89 1.65
C LYS A 242 4.18 13.66 2.40
N VAL A 243 4.17 14.98 2.26
CA VAL A 243 5.07 15.87 2.99
C VAL A 243 4.31 16.46 4.17
N SER A 244 4.74 16.13 5.38
CA SER A 244 4.17 16.66 6.62
C SER A 244 5.13 17.64 7.28
N TRP A 245 4.56 18.70 7.84
CA TRP A 245 5.31 19.76 8.51
C TRP A 245 5.19 19.61 10.02
N THR A 246 6.30 19.80 10.73
CA THR A 246 6.34 19.71 12.19
C THR A 246 7.04 20.90 12.80
N VAL A 247 6.58 21.33 13.97
CA VAL A 247 7.15 22.41 14.76
C VAL A 247 7.47 21.88 16.15
N ASP A 248 8.73 21.95 16.55
CA ASP A 248 9.26 21.33 17.78
C ASP A 248 8.89 19.85 17.93
N GLY A 249 8.81 19.14 16.79
CA GLY A 249 8.44 17.72 16.73
C GLY A 249 6.94 17.42 16.74
N HIS A 250 6.07 18.43 16.87
CA HIS A 250 4.62 18.26 16.78
C HIS A 250 4.09 18.59 15.37
N PRO A 251 3.05 17.91 14.86
CA PRO A 251 2.43 18.26 13.58
C PRO A 251 2.00 19.73 13.56
N LEU A 252 2.41 20.45 12.52
CA LEU A 252 1.94 21.80 12.27
C LEU A 252 0.47 21.71 11.88
N LYS A 253 -0.39 22.52 12.50
CA LYS A 253 -1.81 22.58 12.19
C LYS A 253 -2.15 23.87 11.49
N ASN A 254 -2.96 23.80 10.45
CA ASN A 254 -3.53 24.98 9.82
C ASN A 254 -4.61 25.63 10.71
N ARG A 255 -5.21 26.71 10.23
CA ARG A 255 -6.24 27.49 10.95
C ARG A 255 -7.49 26.69 11.31
N ASN A 256 -7.75 25.61 10.59
CA ASN A 256 -8.87 24.72 10.84
C ASN A 256 -8.52 23.63 11.86
N GLY A 257 -7.29 23.62 12.40
CA GLY A 257 -6.82 22.61 13.33
C GLY A 257 -6.45 21.27 12.69
N ILE A 258 -6.35 21.22 11.36
CA ILE A 258 -5.98 20.05 10.57
C ILE A 258 -4.48 20.08 10.32
N ASP A 259 -3.83 18.92 10.34
CA ASP A 259 -2.40 18.79 10.06
C ASP A 259 -2.07 19.33 8.67
N GLU A 260 -1.05 20.17 8.60
CA GLU A 260 -0.54 20.76 7.37
C GLU A 260 0.26 19.71 6.60
N VAL A 261 -0.30 19.29 5.47
CA VAL A 261 0.24 18.22 4.63
C VAL A 261 0.17 18.64 3.17
N THR A 262 1.25 18.40 2.45
CA THR A 262 1.33 18.55 0.99
C THR A 262 1.40 17.16 0.36
N LEU A 263 0.54 16.89 -0.64
CA LEU A 263 0.60 15.68 -1.45
C LEU A 263 1.25 16.01 -2.78
N LEU A 264 2.32 15.31 -3.11
CA LEU A 264 3.07 15.46 -4.34
C LEU A 264 2.98 14.19 -5.18
N SER A 265 2.95 14.35 -6.49
CA SER A 265 3.08 13.24 -7.45
C SER A 265 4.52 12.71 -7.54
N SER A 266 4.74 11.61 -8.27
CA SER A 266 6.07 10.99 -8.40
C SER A 266 7.12 11.87 -9.09
N TYR A 267 6.70 12.89 -9.84
CA TYR A 267 7.60 13.84 -10.51
C TYR A 267 7.82 15.13 -9.72
N GLU A 268 7.03 15.38 -8.68
CA GLU A 268 7.13 16.57 -7.84
C GLU A 268 8.02 16.29 -6.62
N HIS A 269 9.06 17.10 -6.48
CA HIS A 269 10.13 16.89 -5.50
C HIS A 269 10.32 18.07 -4.55
N VAL A 270 9.37 19.01 -4.57
CA VAL A 270 9.39 20.25 -3.80
C VAL A 270 8.01 20.47 -3.20
N ALA A 271 7.92 20.44 -1.87
CA ALA A 271 6.74 20.90 -1.14
C ALA A 271 6.99 22.32 -0.64
N ILE A 272 5.98 23.18 -0.73
CA ILE A 272 6.06 24.59 -0.34
C ILE A 272 5.16 24.79 0.88
N LEU A 273 5.68 25.44 1.92
CA LEU A 273 4.92 25.91 3.07
C LEU A 273 4.92 27.44 3.10
N ASP A 274 3.73 28.03 3.11
CA ASP A 274 3.54 29.46 3.31
C ASP A 274 3.78 29.84 4.78
N ALA A 275 4.57 30.89 5.01
CA ALA A 275 4.84 31.43 6.34
C ALA A 275 3.57 31.84 7.10
N TYR A 276 2.48 32.14 6.41
CA TYR A 276 1.17 32.42 7.00
C TYR A 276 0.64 31.27 7.85
N ASN A 277 0.99 30.02 7.49
CA ASN A 277 0.63 28.82 8.25
C ASN A 277 1.50 28.63 9.50
N LEU A 278 2.56 29.43 9.68
CA LEU A 278 3.41 29.45 10.87
C LEU A 278 2.96 30.46 11.94
N ASN A 279 1.78 31.05 11.80
CA ASN A 279 1.28 32.00 12.80
C ASN A 279 1.23 31.37 14.20
N GLY A 280 1.81 32.06 15.20
CA GLY A 280 1.93 31.54 16.57
C GLY A 280 3.04 30.49 16.78
N ASN A 281 3.85 30.21 15.76
CA ASN A 281 4.95 29.24 15.80
C ASN A 281 6.34 29.88 15.61
N LEU A 282 6.44 31.20 15.83
CA LEU A 282 7.73 31.89 15.84
C LEU A 282 8.62 31.37 16.99
N ASN A 283 9.94 31.39 16.75
CA ASN A 283 11.01 30.91 17.64
C ASN A 283 11.03 29.40 17.88
N LYS A 284 10.39 28.63 17.01
CA LYS A 284 10.32 27.17 17.08
C LYS A 284 11.08 26.52 15.92
N MET A 285 11.40 25.23 16.07
CA MET A 285 12.10 24.46 15.05
C MET A 285 11.11 23.86 14.05
N LEU A 286 11.14 24.33 12.81
CA LEU A 286 10.38 23.77 11.70
C LEU A 286 11.13 22.59 11.08
N ARG A 287 10.43 21.49 10.79
CA ARG A 287 10.97 20.36 10.00
C ARG A 287 9.93 19.89 9.02
N CYS A 288 10.36 19.41 7.86
CA CYS A 288 9.53 18.59 6.99
C CYS A 288 9.89 17.10 7.12
N LYS A 289 8.88 16.24 6.97
CA LYS A 289 9.00 14.78 6.85
C LYS A 289 8.36 14.34 5.55
N VAL A 290 9.06 13.53 4.77
CA VAL A 290 8.58 13.00 3.49
C VAL A 290 8.30 11.51 3.64
N GLU A 291 7.05 11.12 3.40
CA GLU A 291 6.58 9.74 3.45
C GLU A 291 6.11 9.32 2.04
N PRO A 292 6.81 8.41 1.36
CA PRO A 292 6.30 7.85 0.12
C PRO A 292 5.05 7.00 0.41
N GLN A 293 4.02 7.21 -0.39
CA GLN A 293 2.75 6.49 -0.35
C GLN A 293 2.51 5.89 -1.73
N CYS A 294 2.45 4.56 -1.80
CA CYS A 294 1.91 3.91 -2.99
C CYS A 294 0.39 3.89 -2.92
N SER A 295 -0.24 3.79 -4.08
CA SER A 295 -1.71 3.74 -4.22
C SER A 295 -2.37 2.64 -3.38
N ILE A 296 -1.64 1.60 -3.00
CA ILE A 296 -2.06 0.54 -2.07
C ILE A 296 -0.90 0.19 -1.14
N GLY A 297 -1.15 0.24 0.17
CA GLY A 297 -0.21 -0.16 1.20
C GLY A 297 -0.18 0.78 2.39
N ASP A 298 0.27 0.25 3.53
CA ASP A 298 0.56 1.08 4.70
C ASP A 298 1.61 2.14 4.33
N PRO A 299 1.53 3.35 4.95
CA PRO A 299 2.54 4.37 4.74
C PRO A 299 3.93 3.81 5.03
N LEU A 300 4.84 3.96 4.06
CA LEU A 300 6.23 3.56 4.25
C LEU A 300 6.89 4.45 5.30
N PRO A 301 7.92 3.95 6.01
CA PRO A 301 8.69 4.77 6.92
C PRO A 301 9.28 5.97 6.17
N GLY A 302 8.88 7.18 6.57
CA GLY A 302 9.38 8.42 5.98
C GLY A 302 10.73 8.86 6.54
N SER A 303 11.40 9.73 5.79
CA SER A 303 12.63 10.40 6.24
C SER A 303 12.34 11.81 6.72
N HIS A 304 13.14 12.26 7.69
CA HIS A 304 13.03 13.59 8.28
C HIS A 304 14.15 14.50 7.77
N SER A 305 13.84 15.79 7.66
CA SER A 305 14.85 16.81 7.39
C SER A 305 15.67 17.13 8.63
N ASN A 306 16.84 17.74 8.42
CA ASN A 306 17.71 18.23 9.51
C ASN A 306 17.07 19.35 10.34
N GLY A 307 15.95 19.92 9.86
CA GLY A 307 15.22 21.01 10.49
C GLY A 307 15.79 22.38 10.21
N TYR A 308 14.94 23.39 10.38
CA TYR A 308 15.24 24.81 10.19
C TYR A 308 14.61 25.60 11.33
N TRP A 309 15.39 26.42 12.01
CA TRP A 309 14.86 27.26 13.08
C TRP A 309 14.18 28.50 12.49
N VAL A 310 12.93 28.76 12.89
CA VAL A 310 12.12 29.87 12.36
C VAL A 310 11.91 30.91 13.45
N GLY A 311 12.48 32.11 13.29
CA GLY A 311 12.19 33.22 14.19
C GLY A 311 13.21 34.36 14.15
N ILE A 312 13.14 35.20 15.19
CA ILE A 312 14.14 36.22 15.49
C ILE A 312 14.73 35.92 16.87
N LYS A 313 16.02 35.60 16.92
CA LYS A 313 16.72 35.26 18.14
C LYS A 313 17.67 36.40 18.44
N ILE A 314 17.54 36.94 19.64
CA ILE A 314 18.57 37.79 20.21
C ILE A 314 19.72 36.87 20.62
N SER A 315 20.90 37.09 20.05
CA SER A 315 22.11 36.35 20.43
C SER A 315 22.31 36.46 21.95
N PRO A 316 22.70 35.38 22.66
CA PRO A 316 22.70 35.34 24.12
C PRO A 316 23.81 36.21 24.72
N GLN A 317 23.64 37.52 24.68
CA GLN A 317 24.33 38.46 25.56
C GLN A 317 23.38 38.81 26.69
N ARG A 318 23.85 38.69 27.93
CA ARG A 318 23.12 39.18 29.10
C ARG A 318 22.91 40.67 28.93
N ILE A 319 21.67 41.07 28.67
CA ILE A 319 21.30 42.47 28.53
C ILE A 319 21.42 43.11 29.91
N SER A 320 22.39 44.02 30.08
CA SER A 320 22.52 44.80 31.32
C SER A 320 21.64 46.04 31.23
N HIS A 321 20.86 46.32 32.27
CA HIS A 321 19.90 47.45 32.29
C HIS A 321 20.56 48.83 32.40
N THR A 322 21.89 48.90 32.53
CA THR A 322 22.59 50.14 32.95
C THR A 322 23.46 50.78 31.88
N VAL A 323 23.65 50.15 30.71
CA VAL A 323 24.53 50.67 29.64
C VAL A 323 23.91 50.37 28.28
N GLU A 324 24.03 51.31 27.34
CA GLU A 324 23.70 51.07 25.93
C GLU A 324 24.54 49.90 25.38
N GLN A 325 23.88 48.89 24.83
CA GLN A 325 24.52 47.68 24.32
C GLN A 325 24.10 47.41 22.89
N ASN A 326 25.07 47.07 22.05
CA ASN A 326 24.80 46.57 20.70
C ASN A 326 24.31 45.13 20.79
N ILE A 327 23.09 44.89 20.32
CA ILE A 327 22.48 43.56 20.32
C ILE A 327 22.55 42.99 18.90
N THR A 328 23.06 41.78 18.76
CA THR A 328 23.00 41.05 17.49
C THR A 328 21.67 40.32 17.37
N LEU A 329 20.84 40.76 16.42
CA LEU A 329 19.62 40.08 16.03
C LEU A 329 19.93 39.06 14.93
N VAL A 330 19.58 37.80 15.17
CA VAL A 330 19.60 36.75 14.15
C VAL A 330 18.15 36.52 13.74
N SER A 331 17.77 36.97 12.54
CA SER A 331 16.48 36.61 11.94
C SER A 331 16.72 35.53 10.90
N THR A 332 15.89 34.49 10.92
CA THR A 332 15.81 33.53 9.80
C THR A 332 14.63 33.83 8.88
N LEU A 333 13.83 34.84 9.21
CA LEU A 333 12.76 35.35 8.36
C LEU A 333 13.23 36.64 7.65
N PRO A 334 12.93 36.82 6.36
CA PRO A 334 13.17 38.08 5.69
C PRO A 334 12.34 39.18 6.36
N VAL A 335 12.98 40.31 6.70
CA VAL A 335 12.29 41.46 7.29
C VAL A 335 11.89 42.41 6.17
N ILE A 336 10.58 42.58 5.99
CA ILE A 336 10.03 43.52 5.01
C ILE A 336 9.99 44.91 5.66
N SER A 337 10.71 45.86 5.09
CA SER A 337 10.64 47.28 5.51
C SER A 337 9.26 47.86 5.22
N SER A 338 8.80 48.78 6.08
CA SER A 338 7.52 49.48 5.94
C SER A 338 7.41 50.36 4.69
N ASP A 339 8.52 50.64 4.01
CA ASP A 339 8.56 51.39 2.75
C ASP A 339 8.38 50.50 1.50
N GLY A 340 8.31 49.18 1.66
CA GLY A 340 8.16 48.21 0.55
C GLY A 340 9.35 48.14 -0.42
N LEU A 341 10.40 48.95 -0.21
CA LEU A 341 11.51 49.14 -1.14
C LEU A 341 12.81 48.50 -0.62
N HIS A 342 12.99 48.40 0.70
CA HIS A 342 14.20 47.84 1.29
C HIS A 342 13.92 46.48 1.94
N LYS A 343 14.53 45.42 1.40
CA LYS A 343 14.49 44.08 1.99
C LYS A 343 15.73 43.90 2.87
N LEU A 344 15.56 43.83 4.19
CA LEU A 344 16.67 43.53 5.09
C LEU A 344 16.83 42.01 5.17
N TYR A 345 17.82 41.49 4.45
CA TYR A 345 18.23 40.09 4.57
C TYR A 345 19.20 39.95 5.74
N ILE A 346 18.76 39.34 6.82
CA ILE A 346 19.68 38.82 7.85
C ILE A 346 19.90 37.35 7.47
N GLY A 347 21.06 37.04 6.90
CA GLY A 347 21.39 35.66 6.53
C GLY A 347 21.57 34.77 7.77
N PRO A 348 21.27 33.47 7.68
CA PRO A 348 21.54 32.55 8.77
C PRO A 348 23.06 32.47 9.03
N GLN A 349 23.49 32.64 10.29
CA GLN A 349 24.79 32.13 10.71
C GLN A 349 24.69 30.61 10.78
N ILE A 350 25.30 29.93 9.81
CA ILE A 350 25.48 28.48 9.86
C ILE A 350 26.56 28.23 10.92
N GLU A 351 26.17 27.82 12.12
CA GLU A 351 27.12 27.23 13.06
C GLU A 351 27.53 25.86 12.49
N SER A 352 28.78 25.75 12.04
CA SER A 352 29.38 24.48 11.66
C SER A 352 29.57 23.64 12.94
N THR A 353 28.80 22.56 13.08
CA THR A 353 29.10 21.48 14.03
C THR A 353 29.92 20.39 13.40
#